data_AF-A0A2V2UM88-F1
#
_entry.id   AF-A0A2V2UM88-F1
#
_cell.length_a   1.000
_cell.length_b   1.000
_cell.length_c   1.000
_cell.angle_alpha   90.00
_cell.angle_beta   90.00
_cell.angle_gamma   90.00
#
_symmetry.space_group_name_H-M   'P 1'
#
loop_
_entity.id
_entity.type
_entity.pdbx_description
1 polymer ?
#
loop_
_entity_poly.entity_id
_entity_poly.type
_entity_poly.pdbx_seq_one_letter_code
_entity_poly.pdbx_strand_id
1 'polypeptide(L)'
;MDVQSFATADADPTVPRPKEEAERQQRRHQDTGQSEKQEDESSLFFLGESAFSVYEEMAAQLRQLGWREARSKGLIVQCDLVLGDRFTIPYSLLRCERLPATSRYGGYRWINYFRGSHRLTLKASMARILSGSDATYDEWMPSSFVLGGDQKRRPDDREAFLRWVEQHPEGTWIIKPSSGSKGKDILLTRGLSGIKKFIQELDPSSRSIFVAQRYVDRPLLYRGRKFDVRVWAFLKTPYDIYAFSQGSCRTSSVLYDAENFGNTLAHLTNHCLQEGSPQFGQYESGNELWFPQLSAYLREVYKEDVFGKKILPQIGNIILRTLLTMKGELEVLPDMPYKCFQLFGYDLIIDEQLNVFLLEINGSPGVATKYLHPVVKETLAIVSGDVALRVWDVDTVRFVKLWGVGDAFPDGAARM
;
A
#
# COMPACT_ATOMS: atom_id res chain seq x y z
N MET A 1 13.02 32.00 98.79
CA MET A 1 14.48 32.15 99.00
C MET A 1 15.14 30.94 98.38
N ASP A 2 15.68 31.14 97.18
CA ASP A 2 17.07 30.84 96.81
C ASP A 2 17.77 29.53 97.20
N VAL A 3 18.20 28.85 96.12
CA VAL A 3 19.55 28.31 95.81
C VAL A 3 19.82 26.79 96.00
N GLN A 4 19.86 26.14 94.82
CA GLN A 4 20.79 25.13 94.25
C GLN A 4 21.70 24.25 95.15
N SER A 5 21.78 22.94 94.86
CA SER A 5 22.88 22.33 94.05
C SER A 5 22.80 20.78 93.91
N PHE A 6 23.47 20.31 92.86
CA PHE A 6 23.56 19.02 92.14
C PHE A 6 23.83 17.69 92.90
N ALA A 7 23.31 16.54 92.39
CA ALA A 7 24.06 15.58 91.52
C ALA A 7 23.48 14.13 91.44
N THR A 8 23.44 13.57 90.21
CA THR A 8 23.61 12.15 89.75
C THR A 8 22.59 11.07 90.18
N ALA A 9 22.14 10.09 89.38
CA ALA A 9 22.48 9.54 88.06
C ALA A 9 21.28 8.68 87.55
N ASP A 10 21.06 8.58 86.23
CA ASP A 10 20.42 7.40 85.61
C ASP A 10 20.57 7.41 84.09
N ALA A 11 21.22 6.37 83.54
CA ALA A 11 21.12 5.91 82.15
C ALA A 11 22.01 4.65 81.97
N ASP A 12 21.44 3.49 81.62
CA ASP A 12 21.56 2.90 80.26
C ASP A 12 20.74 1.58 80.13
N PRO A 13 20.29 1.18 78.91
CA PRO A 13 19.18 0.25 78.67
C PRO A 13 19.62 -1.18 78.34
N THR A 14 18.68 -2.11 78.50
CA THR A 14 18.84 -3.53 78.19
C THR A 14 18.44 -3.88 76.76
N VAL A 15 19.30 -4.67 76.12
CA VAL A 15 19.28 -5.23 74.77
C VAL A 15 18.20 -6.33 74.61
N PRO A 16 17.46 -6.43 73.48
CA PRO A 16 16.58 -7.58 73.19
C PRO A 16 17.36 -8.79 72.64
N ARG A 17 16.85 -10.00 72.95
CA ARG A 17 17.49 -11.32 72.71
C ARG A 17 17.33 -11.84 71.27
N PRO A 18 18.27 -12.67 70.77
CA PRO A 18 18.41 -13.06 69.36
C PRO A 18 17.54 -14.27 68.95
N LYS A 19 16.22 -14.23 69.18
CA LYS A 19 15.29 -15.28 68.72
C LYS A 19 14.05 -14.79 67.95
N GLU A 20 13.77 -13.49 67.92
CA GLU A 20 12.61 -12.94 67.18
C GLU A 20 12.93 -12.42 65.76
N GLU A 21 14.22 -12.25 65.40
CA GLU A 21 14.61 -11.88 64.03
C GLU A 21 14.66 -13.05 63.05
N ALA A 22 14.92 -14.27 63.54
CA ALA A 22 15.02 -15.47 62.70
C ALA A 22 13.63 -15.91 62.15
N GLU A 23 12.56 -15.75 62.94
CA GLU A 23 11.20 -16.11 62.51
C GLU A 23 10.58 -15.04 61.58
N ARG A 24 11.02 -13.78 61.66
CA ARG A 24 10.64 -12.73 60.71
C ARG A 24 11.37 -12.87 59.36
N GLN A 25 12.58 -13.42 59.33
CA GLN A 25 13.29 -13.71 58.07
C GLN A 25 12.78 -14.99 57.39
N GLN A 26 12.34 -16.01 58.13
CA GLN A 26 11.71 -17.20 57.53
C GLN A 26 10.30 -16.93 56.98
N ARG A 27 9.50 -16.04 57.58
CA ARG A 27 8.22 -15.60 57.00
C ARG A 27 8.37 -14.64 55.81
N ARG A 28 9.56 -14.07 55.58
CA ARG A 28 9.90 -13.30 54.37
C ARG A 28 10.53 -14.16 53.25
N HIS A 29 10.80 -15.44 53.50
CA HIS A 29 11.40 -16.38 52.52
C HIS A 29 10.51 -17.58 52.18
N GLN A 30 9.28 -17.63 52.70
CA GLN A 30 8.25 -18.58 52.28
C GLN A 30 7.01 -17.93 51.64
N ASP A 31 7.06 -16.62 51.40
CA ASP A 31 6.04 -15.86 50.65
C ASP A 31 6.59 -15.33 49.30
N THR A 32 7.71 -15.90 48.85
CA THR A 32 8.31 -15.67 47.52
C THR A 32 7.91 -16.72 46.49
N GLY A 33 6.82 -17.46 46.76
CA GLY A 33 6.18 -18.36 45.82
C GLY A 33 4.80 -17.86 45.45
N GLN A 34 4.62 -17.48 44.18
CA GLN A 34 3.33 -17.12 43.55
C GLN A 34 2.84 -15.67 43.78
N SER A 35 3.53 -14.71 43.18
CA SER A 35 2.93 -13.87 42.13
C SER A 35 3.99 -12.94 41.53
N GLU A 36 5.00 -13.51 40.89
CA GLU A 36 5.38 -12.90 39.62
C GLU A 36 4.13 -13.03 38.74
N LYS A 37 3.30 -11.98 38.76
CA LYS A 37 2.50 -11.71 37.58
C LYS A 37 3.54 -11.67 36.46
N GLN A 38 3.59 -12.73 35.65
CA GLN A 38 3.88 -12.55 34.23
C GLN A 38 3.00 -11.36 33.85
N GLU A 39 3.59 -10.17 33.78
CA GLU A 39 2.97 -9.11 33.03
C GLU A 39 2.68 -9.75 31.70
N ASP A 40 1.40 -9.88 31.41
CA ASP A 40 0.88 -10.39 30.16
C ASP A 40 1.58 -9.56 29.07
N GLU A 41 2.71 -10.07 28.54
CA GLU A 41 3.53 -9.48 27.46
C GLU A 41 2.76 -9.54 26.13
N SER A 42 1.48 -9.21 26.21
CA SER A 42 0.59 -8.95 25.10
C SER A 42 1.26 -7.90 24.22
N SER A 43 1.53 -8.34 23.00
CA SER A 43 2.18 -7.57 21.96
C SER A 43 1.45 -6.24 21.75
N LEU A 44 2.22 -5.19 21.51
CA LEU A 44 1.71 -3.82 21.44
C LEU A 44 1.69 -3.34 20.00
N PHE A 45 0.57 -2.77 19.55
CA PHE A 45 0.49 -2.10 18.26
C PHE A 45 0.03 -0.64 18.38
N PHE A 46 0.45 0.19 17.43
CA PHE A 46 0.00 1.56 17.27
C PHE A 46 -0.92 1.68 16.05
N LEU A 47 -2.03 2.40 16.16
CA LEU A 47 -2.91 2.77 15.06
C LEU A 47 -2.86 4.29 14.85
N GLY A 48 -2.61 4.71 13.62
CA GLY A 48 -2.63 6.11 13.20
C GLY A 48 -4.03 6.72 13.20
N GLU A 49 -4.10 8.01 12.87
CA GLU A 49 -5.37 8.76 12.91
C GLU A 49 -6.16 8.66 11.59
N SER A 50 -5.53 8.22 10.50
CA SER A 50 -6.19 8.13 9.21
C SER A 50 -7.15 6.94 9.15
N ALA A 51 -8.41 7.22 8.78
CA ALA A 51 -9.41 6.20 8.53
C ALA A 51 -9.14 5.46 7.21
N PHE A 52 -8.43 4.34 7.30
CA PHE A 52 -8.19 3.42 6.17
C PHE A 52 -8.69 2.02 6.55
N SER A 53 -9.69 1.53 5.83
CA SER A 53 -10.39 0.27 6.15
C SER A 53 -9.46 -0.93 6.32
N VAL A 54 -8.37 -1.00 5.56
CA VAL A 54 -7.35 -2.06 5.68
C VAL A 54 -6.69 -2.05 7.06
N TYR A 55 -6.28 -0.89 7.56
CA TYR A 55 -5.59 -0.80 8.85
C TYR A 55 -6.56 -0.82 10.03
N GLU A 56 -7.81 -0.38 9.84
CA GLU A 56 -8.89 -0.57 10.81
C GLU A 56 -9.23 -2.04 10.99
N GLU A 57 -9.37 -2.80 9.90
CA GLU A 57 -9.56 -4.25 9.93
C GLU A 57 -8.34 -4.95 10.53
N MET A 58 -7.12 -4.50 10.21
CA MET A 58 -5.90 -5.04 10.82
C MET A 58 -5.88 -4.83 12.33
N ALA A 59 -6.23 -3.63 12.80
CA ALA A 59 -6.38 -3.36 14.24
C ALA A 59 -7.47 -4.23 14.87
N ALA A 60 -8.61 -4.45 14.19
CA ALA A 60 -9.67 -5.34 14.68
C ALA A 60 -9.17 -6.78 14.84
N GLN A 61 -8.48 -7.33 13.84
CA GLN A 61 -7.92 -8.68 13.91
C GLN A 61 -6.81 -8.81 14.97
N LEU A 62 -5.94 -7.80 15.12
CA LEU A 62 -4.92 -7.79 16.17
C LEU A 62 -5.55 -7.82 17.57
N ARG A 63 -6.61 -7.04 17.81
CA ARG A 63 -7.35 -7.09 19.08
C ARG A 63 -7.96 -8.47 19.34
N GLN A 64 -8.49 -9.14 18.30
CA GLN A 64 -8.98 -10.52 18.41
C GLN A 64 -7.86 -11.52 18.74
N LEU A 65 -6.64 -11.25 18.28
CA LEU A 65 -5.43 -12.02 18.61
C LEU A 65 -4.85 -11.66 20.00
N GLY A 66 -5.52 -10.83 20.78
CA GLY A 66 -5.09 -10.44 22.14
C GLY A 66 -4.04 -9.33 22.19
N TRP A 67 -3.76 -8.66 21.07
CA TRP A 67 -2.82 -7.52 21.05
C TRP A 67 -3.43 -6.30 21.74
N ARG A 68 -2.57 -5.55 22.44
CA ARG A 68 -2.95 -4.25 23.02
C ARG A 68 -2.65 -3.12 22.06
N GLU A 69 -3.55 -2.15 22.03
CA GLU A 69 -3.36 -0.91 21.29
C GLU A 69 -2.71 0.16 22.19
N ALA A 70 -1.67 0.80 21.66
CA ALA A 70 -1.01 1.93 22.31
C ALA A 70 -1.94 3.14 22.39
N ARG A 71 -2.23 3.57 23.62
CA ARG A 71 -3.18 4.66 23.91
C ARG A 71 -2.60 6.08 23.72
N SER A 72 -1.30 6.21 23.47
CA SER A 72 -0.65 7.50 23.26
C SER A 72 0.47 7.41 22.23
N LYS A 73 0.69 8.51 21.49
CA LYS A 73 1.75 8.60 20.46
C LYS A 73 3.16 8.36 21.03
N GLY A 74 3.38 8.67 22.31
CA GLY A 74 4.67 8.45 22.97
C GLY A 74 5.08 6.97 23.08
N LEU A 75 4.10 6.05 23.04
CA LEU A 75 4.34 4.61 23.13
C LEU A 75 4.67 3.95 21.78
N ILE A 76 4.66 4.71 20.68
CA ILE A 76 4.93 4.16 19.33
C ILE A 76 6.28 3.44 19.23
N VAL A 77 7.28 3.89 20.00
CA VAL A 77 8.63 3.29 20.02
C VAL A 77 8.67 1.92 20.68
N GLN A 78 7.68 1.61 21.51
CA GLN A 78 7.54 0.34 22.24
C GLN A 78 6.66 -0.67 21.47
N CYS A 79 6.03 -0.25 20.37
CA CYS A 79 5.12 -1.11 19.62
C CYS A 79 5.88 -2.10 18.74
N ASP A 80 5.48 -3.37 18.79
CA ASP A 80 5.90 -4.43 17.87
C ASP A 80 5.40 -4.17 16.45
N LEU A 81 4.24 -3.53 16.32
CA LEU A 81 3.60 -3.21 15.05
C LEU A 81 3.11 -1.76 15.00
N VAL A 82 3.49 -1.01 13.97
CA VAL A 82 3.11 0.38 13.76
C VAL A 82 2.26 0.48 12.51
N LEU A 83 0.94 0.65 12.69
CA LEU A 83 -0.04 0.97 11.65
C LEU A 83 -0.17 2.49 11.52
N GLY A 84 0.93 3.15 11.14
CA GLY A 84 1.01 4.61 11.13
C GLY A 84 0.41 5.27 9.89
N ASP A 85 0.29 6.59 9.94
CA ASP A 85 -0.16 7.38 8.80
C ASP A 85 0.98 7.64 7.83
N ARG A 86 0.69 7.45 6.55
CA ARG A 86 1.66 7.40 5.44
C ARG A 86 2.78 8.47 5.47
N PHE A 87 2.44 9.70 5.83
CA PHE A 87 3.35 10.84 5.77
C PHE A 87 3.86 11.32 7.14
N THR A 88 3.39 10.73 8.24
CA THR A 88 3.71 11.19 9.61
C THR A 88 4.42 10.14 10.46
N ILE A 89 4.68 8.93 9.92
CA ILE A 89 5.48 7.91 10.61
C ILE A 89 6.85 8.50 11.00
N PRO A 90 7.21 8.52 12.30
CA PRO A 90 8.43 9.14 12.78
C PRO A 90 9.63 8.19 12.62
N TYR A 91 10.02 7.86 11.39
CA TYR A 91 11.15 6.94 11.11
C TYR A 91 12.45 7.34 11.81
N SER A 92 12.68 8.65 12.03
CA SER A 92 13.85 9.16 12.76
C SER A 92 13.88 8.73 14.22
N LEU A 93 12.72 8.55 14.84
CA LEU A 93 12.56 8.06 16.20
C LEU A 93 12.58 6.52 16.23
N LEU A 94 11.89 5.88 15.27
CA LEU A 94 11.78 4.42 15.18
C LEU A 94 13.09 3.73 14.78
N ARG A 95 14.11 4.47 14.37
CA ARG A 95 15.45 3.95 14.05
C ARG A 95 16.45 4.01 15.22
N CYS A 96 16.09 4.59 16.37
CA CYS A 96 17.05 4.84 17.44
C CYS A 96 17.46 3.57 18.19
N GLU A 97 16.48 2.72 18.55
CA GLU A 97 16.74 1.53 19.37
C GLU A 97 15.88 0.34 18.92
N ARG A 98 16.42 -0.86 19.09
CA ARG A 98 15.68 -2.12 18.94
C ARG A 98 14.74 -2.32 20.13
N LEU A 99 13.69 -3.11 19.91
CA LEU A 99 12.90 -3.63 21.02
C LEU A 99 13.71 -4.69 21.79
N PRO A 100 13.33 -5.03 23.03
CA PRO A 100 13.89 -6.18 23.74
C PRO A 100 13.79 -7.46 22.91
N ALA A 101 14.76 -8.37 23.04
CA ALA A 101 14.74 -9.64 22.31
C ALA A 101 13.52 -10.52 22.64
N THR A 102 12.87 -10.29 23.80
CA THR A 102 11.63 -10.93 24.21
C THR A 102 10.38 -10.39 23.49
N SER A 103 10.51 -9.29 22.74
CA SER A 103 9.40 -8.72 21.97
C SER A 103 8.91 -9.69 20.88
N ARG A 104 7.70 -9.45 20.37
CA ARG A 104 6.98 -10.38 19.48
C ARG A 104 7.80 -10.83 18.26
N TYR A 105 8.61 -9.94 17.73
CA TYR A 105 9.43 -10.18 16.54
C TYR A 105 10.93 -10.18 16.84
N GLY A 106 11.33 -10.63 18.04
CA GLY A 106 12.73 -10.84 18.39
C GLY A 106 13.55 -9.54 18.37
N GLY A 107 12.98 -8.46 18.89
CA GLY A 107 13.62 -7.14 18.96
C GLY A 107 13.40 -6.23 17.75
N TYR A 108 12.68 -6.70 16.72
CA TYR A 108 12.27 -5.86 15.59
C TYR A 108 10.84 -5.33 15.77
N ARG A 109 10.59 -4.16 15.20
CA ARG A 109 9.23 -3.64 14.99
C ARG A 109 8.86 -3.64 13.51
N TRP A 110 7.60 -3.89 13.18
CA TRP A 110 7.08 -3.81 11.81
C TRP A 110 6.30 -2.52 11.57
N ILE A 111 6.50 -1.89 10.41
CA ILE A 111 5.87 -0.63 10.02
C ILE A 111 5.13 -0.82 8.70
N ASN A 112 3.88 -0.34 8.61
CA ASN A 112 2.97 -0.54 7.47
C ASN A 112 3.24 0.32 6.21
N TYR A 113 4.37 1.01 6.16
CA TYR A 113 4.80 1.74 4.96
C TYR A 113 6.31 1.62 4.77
N PHE A 114 6.74 1.75 3.52
CA PHE A 114 8.13 2.04 3.19
C PHE A 114 8.32 3.54 3.00
N ARG A 115 9.36 4.10 3.62
CA ARG A 115 9.75 5.49 3.41
C ARG A 115 10.07 5.69 1.92
N GLY A 116 9.51 6.72 1.30
CA GLY A 116 9.73 7.00 -0.13
C GLY A 116 8.71 6.37 -1.09
N SER A 117 7.88 5.42 -0.64
CA SER A 117 6.92 4.72 -1.51
C SER A 117 5.90 5.64 -2.20
N HIS A 118 5.65 6.83 -1.65
CA HIS A 118 4.82 7.87 -2.26
C HIS A 118 5.28 8.29 -3.66
N ARG A 119 6.59 8.19 -3.95
CA ARG A 119 7.12 8.49 -5.28
C ARG A 119 6.60 7.56 -6.37
N LEU A 120 6.32 6.30 -6.03
CA LEU A 120 5.74 5.33 -6.97
C LEU A 120 4.21 5.46 -7.08
N THR A 121 3.55 6.11 -6.12
CA THR A 121 2.07 6.15 -6.06
C THR A 121 1.47 7.52 -6.39
N LEU A 122 2.31 8.52 -6.60
CA LEU A 122 1.89 9.84 -7.10
C LEU A 122 2.07 9.85 -8.61
N LYS A 123 0.97 10.09 -9.34
CA LYS A 123 0.89 9.92 -10.80
C LYS A 123 2.08 10.53 -11.57
N ALA A 124 2.42 11.79 -11.30
CA ALA A 124 3.52 12.46 -11.99
C ALA A 124 4.91 11.92 -11.61
N SER A 125 5.11 11.50 -10.36
CA SER A 125 6.37 10.91 -9.92
C SER A 125 6.53 9.49 -10.49
N MET A 126 5.45 8.70 -10.46
CA MET A 126 5.37 7.37 -11.06
C MET A 126 5.70 7.42 -12.55
N ALA A 127 5.04 8.30 -13.31
CA ALA A 127 5.26 8.46 -14.74
C ALA A 127 6.74 8.72 -15.06
N ARG A 128 7.39 9.63 -14.33
CA ARG A 128 8.81 9.98 -14.53
C ARG A 128 9.79 8.89 -14.12
N ILE A 129 9.48 8.14 -13.06
CA ILE A 129 10.35 7.05 -12.59
C ILE A 129 10.26 5.88 -13.57
N LEU A 130 9.05 5.50 -13.96
CA LEU A 130 8.82 4.32 -14.79
C LEU A 130 9.10 4.57 -16.27
N SER A 131 8.95 5.79 -16.79
CA SER A 131 9.38 6.09 -18.17
C SER A 131 10.90 6.00 -18.36
N GLY A 132 11.67 6.05 -17.26
CA GLY A 132 13.12 5.85 -17.25
C GLY A 132 13.55 4.51 -16.68
N SER A 133 12.63 3.58 -16.36
CA SER A 133 12.99 2.33 -15.69
C SER A 133 13.63 1.31 -16.63
N ASP A 134 13.09 1.18 -17.84
CA ASP A 134 13.62 0.30 -18.88
C ASP A 134 13.18 0.77 -20.29
N ALA A 135 13.84 0.26 -21.33
CA ALA A 135 13.57 0.65 -22.72
C ALA A 135 12.25 0.13 -23.29
N THR A 136 11.55 -0.74 -22.56
CA THR A 136 10.29 -1.40 -22.92
C THR A 136 9.11 -0.88 -22.10
N TYR A 137 9.27 0.25 -21.39
CA TYR A 137 8.25 0.75 -20.47
C TYR A 137 6.90 1.01 -21.15
N ASP A 138 6.93 1.35 -22.44
CA ASP A 138 5.78 1.66 -23.27
C ASP A 138 4.99 0.40 -23.70
N GLU A 139 5.56 -0.80 -23.52
CA GLU A 139 4.85 -2.07 -23.73
C GLU A 139 3.84 -2.38 -22.62
N TRP A 140 4.03 -1.82 -21.42
CA TRP A 140 3.24 -2.16 -20.22
C TRP A 140 2.77 -0.95 -19.40
N MET A 141 3.17 0.27 -19.75
CA MET A 141 2.63 1.52 -19.21
C MET A 141 2.35 2.48 -20.38
N PRO A 142 1.13 3.01 -20.53
CA PRO A 142 0.84 3.92 -21.63
C PRO A 142 1.72 5.16 -21.56
N SER A 143 2.23 5.61 -22.71
CA SER A 143 3.11 6.79 -22.81
C SER A 143 2.53 7.95 -22.02
N SER A 144 3.33 8.53 -21.12
CA SER A 144 2.87 9.49 -20.13
C SER A 144 3.82 10.69 -20.07
N PHE A 145 3.24 11.89 -20.05
CA PHE A 145 3.94 13.17 -20.03
C PHE A 145 3.42 14.00 -18.87
N VAL A 146 4.32 14.55 -18.07
CA VAL A 146 3.96 15.42 -16.94
C VAL A 146 3.91 16.86 -17.40
N LEU A 147 2.80 17.55 -17.13
CA LEU A 147 2.54 18.93 -17.53
C LEU A 147 2.31 19.82 -16.29
N GLY A 148 2.63 21.10 -16.39
CA GLY A 148 2.44 22.09 -15.33
C GLY A 148 3.45 21.98 -14.19
N GLY A 149 3.10 22.55 -13.03
CA GLY A 149 4.02 22.76 -11.91
C GLY A 149 4.93 23.98 -12.10
N ASP A 150 5.83 24.19 -11.16
CA ASP A 150 6.76 25.34 -11.17
C ASP A 150 7.82 25.20 -12.27
N GLN A 151 7.51 25.76 -13.44
CA GLN A 151 8.37 25.72 -14.63
C GLN A 151 9.73 26.40 -14.43
N LYS A 152 9.84 27.35 -13.48
CA LYS A 152 11.11 28.01 -13.19
C LYS A 152 12.05 27.07 -12.44
N ARG A 153 11.50 26.18 -11.62
CA ARG A 153 12.27 25.21 -10.85
C ARG A 153 12.57 23.94 -11.64
N ARG A 154 11.60 23.44 -12.42
CA ARG A 154 11.77 22.24 -13.24
C ARG A 154 10.86 22.34 -14.48
N PRO A 155 11.43 22.35 -15.70
CA PRO A 155 10.64 22.24 -16.92
C PRO A 155 9.75 21.00 -16.92
N ASP A 156 8.56 21.13 -17.47
CA ASP A 156 7.66 20.01 -17.72
C ASP A 156 7.90 19.37 -19.10
N ASP A 157 7.08 18.38 -19.45
CA ASP A 157 7.26 17.57 -20.66
C ASP A 157 6.49 18.12 -21.88
N ARG A 158 6.00 19.38 -21.84
CA ARG A 158 5.08 19.92 -22.87
C ARG A 158 5.64 19.87 -24.29
N GLU A 159 6.92 20.16 -24.48
CA GLU A 159 7.55 20.17 -25.80
C GLU A 159 7.73 18.75 -26.36
N ALA A 160 8.11 17.81 -25.50
CA ALA A 160 8.20 16.39 -25.87
C ALA A 160 6.80 15.85 -26.20
N PHE A 161 5.80 16.22 -25.39
CA PHE A 161 4.42 15.81 -25.59
C PHE A 161 3.86 16.34 -26.92
N LEU A 162 4.03 17.62 -27.22
CA LEU A 162 3.56 18.22 -28.48
C LEU A 162 4.20 17.56 -29.70
N ARG A 163 5.52 17.31 -29.67
CA ARG A 163 6.22 16.60 -30.76
C ARG A 163 5.70 15.18 -30.95
N TRP A 164 5.43 14.46 -29.85
CA TRP A 164 4.88 13.12 -29.92
C TRP A 164 3.50 13.13 -30.59
N VAL A 165 2.63 14.06 -30.19
CA VAL A 165 1.26 14.20 -30.72
C VAL A 165 1.28 14.58 -32.20
N GLU A 166 2.23 15.42 -32.62
CA GLU A 166 2.40 15.76 -34.04
C GLU A 166 2.80 14.56 -34.90
N GLN A 167 3.54 13.59 -34.33
CA GLN A 167 3.91 12.35 -35.01
C GLN A 167 2.80 11.29 -35.00
N HIS A 168 1.84 11.38 -34.06
CA HIS A 168 0.74 10.42 -33.88
C HIS A 168 -0.61 11.16 -33.71
N PRO A 169 -1.08 11.86 -34.76
CA PRO A 169 -2.23 12.75 -34.69
C PRO A 169 -3.56 12.03 -34.37
N GLU A 170 -3.65 10.73 -34.64
CA GLU A 170 -4.77 9.86 -34.31
C GLU A 170 -4.86 9.46 -32.83
N GLY A 171 -3.80 9.73 -32.05
CA GLY A 171 -3.73 9.37 -30.64
C GLY A 171 -4.82 10.02 -29.80
N THR A 172 -5.51 9.22 -28.99
CA THR A 172 -6.42 9.69 -27.94
C THR A 172 -5.66 9.81 -26.62
N TRP A 173 -5.94 10.87 -25.86
CA TRP A 173 -5.23 11.21 -24.63
C TRP A 173 -6.19 11.43 -23.48
N ILE A 174 -5.78 10.97 -22.30
CA ILE A 174 -6.42 11.27 -21.03
C ILE A 174 -5.49 12.17 -20.21
N ILE A 175 -5.93 13.38 -19.89
CA ILE A 175 -5.20 14.33 -19.05
C ILE A 175 -5.86 14.34 -17.67
N LYS A 176 -5.07 14.01 -16.65
CA LYS A 176 -5.52 13.87 -15.26
C LYS A 176 -4.65 14.67 -14.28
N PRO A 177 -5.22 15.33 -13.25
CA PRO A 177 -4.44 15.99 -12.22
C PRO A 177 -3.62 14.98 -11.41
N SER A 178 -2.41 15.36 -11.00
CA SER A 178 -1.47 14.47 -10.29
C SER A 178 -1.90 14.18 -8.85
N SER A 179 -2.62 15.09 -8.20
CA SER A 179 -3.13 14.97 -6.82
C SER A 179 -4.64 14.74 -6.75
N GLY A 180 -5.33 14.64 -7.89
CA GLY A 180 -6.77 14.43 -7.94
C GLY A 180 -7.16 12.98 -7.65
N SER A 181 -8.40 12.83 -7.15
CA SER A 181 -9.07 11.56 -6.94
C SER A 181 -10.50 11.62 -7.46
N LYS A 182 -11.17 10.47 -7.60
CA LYS A 182 -12.60 10.36 -7.97
C LYS A 182 -12.97 10.86 -9.38
N GLY A 183 -12.02 10.90 -10.31
CA GLY A 183 -12.31 11.23 -11.71
C GLY A 183 -12.62 12.70 -12.02
N LYS A 184 -12.41 13.61 -11.06
CA LYS A 184 -12.60 15.05 -11.27
C LYS A 184 -11.48 15.64 -12.14
N ASP A 185 -11.83 16.62 -12.97
CA ASP A 185 -10.93 17.35 -13.87
C ASP A 185 -10.14 16.46 -14.84
N ILE A 186 -10.74 15.35 -15.26
CA ILE A 186 -10.21 14.48 -16.31
C ILE A 186 -10.71 15.00 -17.66
N LEU A 187 -9.76 15.25 -18.57
CA LEU A 187 -10.03 15.58 -19.97
C LEU A 187 -9.66 14.40 -20.86
N LEU A 188 -10.62 13.93 -21.66
CA LEU A 188 -10.37 13.05 -22.80
C LEU A 188 -10.34 13.91 -24.06
N THR A 189 -9.28 13.80 -24.84
CA THR A 189 -9.11 14.60 -26.07
C THR A 189 -8.38 13.81 -27.14
N ARG A 190 -8.70 14.07 -28.41
CA ARG A 190 -8.10 13.46 -29.58
C ARG A 190 -7.50 14.57 -30.45
N GLY A 191 -6.30 14.34 -30.97
CA GLY A 191 -5.60 15.26 -31.86
C GLY A 191 -5.05 16.52 -31.19
N LEU A 192 -4.33 17.30 -31.98
CA LEU A 192 -3.46 18.38 -31.49
C LEU A 192 -4.21 19.62 -30.96
N SER A 193 -5.42 19.89 -31.46
CA SER A 193 -6.17 21.12 -31.16
C SER A 193 -6.59 21.19 -29.69
N GLY A 194 -7.22 20.14 -29.17
CA GLY A 194 -7.63 20.08 -27.76
C GLY A 194 -6.44 20.11 -26.80
N ILE A 195 -5.33 19.45 -27.18
CA ILE A 195 -4.09 19.44 -26.41
C ILE A 195 -3.43 20.82 -26.36
N LYS A 196 -3.32 21.50 -27.51
CA LYS A 196 -2.78 22.88 -27.58
C LYS A 196 -3.64 23.84 -26.75
N LYS A 197 -4.97 23.72 -26.83
CA LYS A 197 -5.89 24.51 -26.02
C LYS A 197 -5.64 24.29 -24.52
N PHE A 198 -5.58 23.04 -24.07
CA PHE A 198 -5.29 22.73 -22.67
C PHE A 198 -3.96 23.34 -22.21
N ILE A 199 -2.89 23.20 -22.99
CA ILE A 199 -1.56 23.74 -22.65
C ILE A 199 -1.57 25.27 -22.60
N GLN A 200 -2.30 25.95 -23.49
CA GLN A 200 -2.42 27.42 -23.50
C GLN A 200 -3.20 27.94 -22.30
N GLU A 201 -4.17 27.18 -21.80
CA GLU A 201 -4.97 27.52 -20.61
C GLU A 201 -4.25 27.19 -19.30
N LEU A 202 -3.13 26.45 -19.33
CA LEU A 202 -2.30 26.22 -18.15
C LEU A 202 -1.62 27.52 -17.72
N ASP A 203 -2.12 28.11 -16.65
CA ASP A 203 -1.50 29.26 -15.99
C ASP A 203 -0.03 28.94 -15.61
N PRO A 204 0.96 29.67 -16.16
CA PRO A 204 2.38 29.46 -15.85
C PRO A 204 2.74 29.67 -14.37
N SER A 205 1.89 30.37 -13.61
CA SER A 205 2.04 30.56 -12.17
C SER A 205 1.39 29.45 -11.34
N SER A 206 0.55 28.61 -11.95
CA SER A 206 -0.10 27.49 -11.28
C SER A 206 0.90 26.41 -10.92
N ARG A 207 0.83 25.96 -9.66
CA ARG A 207 1.60 24.81 -9.17
C ARG A 207 0.91 23.48 -9.44
N SER A 208 -0.21 23.49 -10.18
CA SER A 208 -0.95 22.29 -10.52
C SER A 208 -0.15 21.43 -11.48
N ILE A 209 -0.05 20.14 -11.18
CA ILE A 209 0.65 19.17 -12.00
C ILE A 209 -0.38 18.23 -12.61
N PHE A 210 -0.26 17.98 -13.91
CA PHE A 210 -1.09 17.06 -14.66
C PHE A 210 -0.23 15.95 -15.28
N VAL A 211 -0.86 14.83 -15.61
CA VAL A 211 -0.28 13.78 -16.42
C VAL A 211 -1.16 13.61 -17.65
N ALA A 212 -0.61 13.88 -18.82
CA ALA A 212 -1.18 13.49 -20.10
C ALA A 212 -0.70 12.07 -20.43
N GLN A 213 -1.63 11.13 -20.48
CA GLN A 213 -1.34 9.72 -20.70
C GLN A 213 -2.08 9.24 -21.94
N ARG A 214 -1.43 8.42 -22.77
CA ARG A 214 -2.07 7.82 -23.95
C ARG A 214 -3.27 7.01 -23.46
N TYR A 215 -4.44 7.27 -24.03
CA TYR A 215 -5.66 6.57 -23.70
C TYR A 215 -5.69 5.22 -24.41
N VAL A 216 -6.05 4.16 -23.70
CA VAL A 216 -6.31 2.84 -24.27
C VAL A 216 -7.72 2.86 -24.84
N ASP A 217 -7.84 3.20 -26.13
CA ASP A 217 -9.09 3.42 -26.85
C ASP A 217 -9.73 2.14 -27.41
N ARG A 218 -8.98 1.04 -27.46
CA ARG A 218 -9.47 -0.32 -27.78
C ARG A 218 -9.31 -1.27 -26.58
N PRO A 219 -10.00 -1.02 -25.46
CA PRO A 219 -9.92 -1.87 -24.29
C PRO A 219 -10.62 -3.22 -24.54
N LEU A 220 -10.18 -4.27 -23.84
CA LEU A 220 -10.96 -5.48 -23.69
C LEU A 220 -12.31 -5.14 -23.04
N LEU A 221 -13.40 -5.61 -23.64
CA LEU A 221 -14.75 -5.32 -23.16
C LEU A 221 -15.36 -6.54 -22.49
N TYR A 222 -15.97 -6.32 -21.32
CA TYR A 222 -16.81 -7.31 -20.67
C TYR A 222 -18.26 -7.06 -21.09
N ARG A 223 -18.79 -7.92 -21.97
CA ARG A 223 -20.15 -7.77 -22.55
C ARG A 223 -20.40 -6.38 -23.15
N GLY A 224 -19.41 -5.84 -23.87
CA GLY A 224 -19.49 -4.53 -24.51
C GLY A 224 -19.24 -3.33 -23.60
N ARG A 225 -18.93 -3.52 -22.31
CA ARG A 225 -18.65 -2.46 -21.34
C ARG A 225 -17.17 -2.43 -20.98
N LYS A 226 -16.65 -1.22 -20.74
CA LYS A 226 -15.25 -1.02 -20.34
C LYS A 226 -15.09 -1.44 -18.88
N PHE A 227 -13.91 -1.97 -18.54
CA PHE A 227 -13.55 -2.20 -17.15
C PHE A 227 -12.06 -1.92 -16.94
N ASP A 228 -11.70 -1.62 -15.70
CA ASP A 228 -10.31 -1.66 -15.24
C ASP A 228 -10.15 -2.79 -14.21
N VAL A 229 -8.91 -3.18 -13.96
CA VAL A 229 -8.54 -4.27 -13.05
C VAL A 229 -7.75 -3.73 -11.87
N ARG A 230 -8.27 -3.91 -10.65
CA ARG A 230 -7.58 -3.70 -9.38
C ARG A 230 -6.97 -5.01 -8.89
N VAL A 231 -5.65 -5.01 -8.69
CA VAL A 231 -4.91 -6.07 -7.99
C VAL A 231 -4.23 -5.51 -6.75
N TRP A 232 -4.21 -6.28 -5.67
CA TRP A 232 -3.48 -5.89 -4.46
C TRP A 232 -2.12 -6.57 -4.44
N ALA A 233 -1.05 -5.78 -4.33
CA ALA A 233 0.32 -6.25 -4.19
C ALA A 233 0.83 -5.93 -2.79
N PHE A 234 1.72 -6.76 -2.27
CA PHE A 234 2.26 -6.63 -0.93
C PHE A 234 3.79 -6.71 -0.99
N LEU A 235 4.47 -5.72 -0.41
CA LEU A 235 5.93 -5.69 -0.28
C LEU A 235 6.29 -5.90 1.19
N LYS A 236 7.31 -6.70 1.48
CA LYS A 236 7.76 -6.99 2.86
C LYS A 236 9.29 -7.10 2.93
N THR A 237 9.91 -6.59 4.00
CA THR A 237 11.34 -6.82 4.27
C THR A 237 11.66 -8.34 4.41
N PRO A 238 12.76 -8.87 3.83
CA PRO A 238 13.93 -8.17 3.26
C PRO A 238 13.68 -7.44 1.94
N TYR A 239 12.94 -8.00 0.99
CA TYR A 239 12.35 -7.28 -0.16
C TYR A 239 11.41 -8.22 -0.94
N ASP A 240 10.62 -9.02 -0.23
CA ASP A 240 9.73 -9.99 -0.85
C ASP A 240 8.49 -9.32 -1.44
N ILE A 241 8.19 -9.66 -2.69
CA ILE A 241 7.07 -9.12 -3.47
C ILE A 241 6.00 -10.20 -3.63
N TYR A 242 4.77 -9.85 -3.28
CA TYR A 242 3.61 -10.72 -3.35
C TYR A 242 2.48 -10.04 -4.13
N ALA A 243 1.61 -10.85 -4.72
CA ALA A 243 0.32 -10.40 -5.23
C ALA A 243 -0.81 -11.20 -4.58
N PHE A 244 -1.94 -10.55 -4.32
CA PHE A 244 -3.13 -11.25 -3.88
C PHE A 244 -3.75 -11.98 -5.07
N SER A 245 -4.11 -13.25 -4.87
CA SER A 245 -4.56 -14.15 -5.94
C SER A 245 -5.87 -13.67 -6.60
N GLN A 246 -6.62 -12.82 -5.89
CA GLN A 246 -7.86 -12.19 -6.35
C GLN A 246 -7.67 -10.73 -6.74
N GLY A 247 -8.54 -10.24 -7.62
CA GLY A 247 -8.68 -8.83 -7.96
C GLY A 247 -10.14 -8.42 -8.14
N SER A 248 -10.38 -7.11 -8.19
CA SER A 248 -11.69 -6.50 -8.49
C SER A 248 -11.62 -5.86 -9.88
N CYS A 249 -12.52 -6.24 -10.77
CA CYS A 249 -12.69 -5.60 -12.07
C CYS A 249 -13.85 -4.60 -11.96
N ARG A 250 -13.56 -3.32 -12.11
CA ARG A 250 -14.54 -2.24 -11.95
C ARG A 250 -15.13 -1.91 -13.32
N THR A 251 -16.40 -2.22 -13.52
CA THR A 251 -17.07 -2.13 -14.83
C THR A 251 -17.79 -0.78 -15.02
N SER A 252 -17.85 -0.28 -16.24
CA SER A 252 -18.71 0.85 -16.61
C SER A 252 -20.18 0.41 -16.60
N SER A 253 -21.10 1.31 -16.26
CA SER A 253 -22.55 1.02 -16.23
C SER A 253 -23.17 1.03 -17.63
N VAL A 254 -22.48 1.62 -18.61
CA VAL A 254 -22.95 1.81 -19.99
C VAL A 254 -22.00 1.14 -20.98
N LEU A 255 -22.51 0.86 -22.18
CA LEU A 255 -21.72 0.32 -23.29
C LEU A 255 -20.59 1.28 -23.68
N TYR A 256 -19.46 0.70 -24.05
CA TYR A 256 -18.31 1.46 -24.53
C TYR A 256 -18.57 1.98 -25.95
N ASP A 257 -18.25 3.25 -26.17
CA ASP A 257 -18.31 3.90 -27.47
C ASP A 257 -17.01 4.67 -27.68
N ALA A 258 -16.17 4.22 -28.61
CA ALA A 258 -14.86 4.80 -28.86
C ALA A 258 -14.92 6.21 -29.47
N GLU A 259 -16.07 6.61 -30.03
CA GLU A 259 -16.25 7.87 -30.75
C GLU A 259 -16.94 8.94 -29.91
N ASN A 260 -17.59 8.57 -28.80
CA ASN A 260 -18.34 9.50 -27.96
C ASN A 260 -17.65 9.82 -26.62
N PHE A 261 -16.59 10.61 -26.67
CA PHE A 261 -15.87 11.08 -25.46
C PHE A 261 -16.71 11.95 -24.51
N GLY A 262 -17.86 12.48 -24.98
CA GLY A 262 -18.78 13.24 -24.15
C GLY A 262 -19.47 12.37 -23.07
N ASN A 263 -19.62 11.07 -23.33
CA ASN A 263 -20.16 10.13 -22.36
C ASN A 263 -19.06 9.58 -21.45
N THR A 264 -18.67 10.36 -20.44
CA THR A 264 -17.60 9.98 -19.50
C THR A 264 -17.88 8.66 -18.75
N LEU A 265 -19.14 8.28 -18.55
CA LEU A 265 -19.53 7.01 -17.91
C LEU A 265 -19.10 5.78 -18.72
N ALA A 266 -18.94 5.89 -20.04
CA ALA A 266 -18.44 4.81 -20.89
C ALA A 266 -16.92 4.64 -20.76
N HIS A 267 -16.21 5.73 -20.45
CA HIS A 267 -14.75 5.79 -20.53
C HIS A 267 -14.03 5.73 -19.18
N LEU A 268 -14.71 6.09 -18.09
CA LEU A 268 -14.16 6.18 -16.73
C LEU A 268 -14.87 5.21 -15.79
N THR A 269 -14.12 4.27 -15.22
CA THR A 269 -14.64 3.15 -14.41
C THR A 269 -14.57 3.41 -12.90
N ASN A 270 -14.26 4.64 -12.49
CA ASN A 270 -14.20 5.01 -11.08
C ASN A 270 -15.55 4.76 -10.39
N HIS A 271 -15.54 4.00 -9.29
CA HIS A 271 -16.76 3.64 -8.54
C HIS A 271 -17.64 4.85 -8.19
N CYS A 272 -17.07 5.92 -7.63
CA CYS A 272 -17.83 7.13 -7.28
C CYS A 272 -18.52 7.82 -8.47
N LEU A 273 -17.98 7.68 -9.68
CA LEU A 273 -18.62 8.21 -10.88
C LEU A 273 -19.74 7.27 -11.34
N GLN A 274 -19.48 5.96 -11.30
CA GLN A 274 -20.43 4.93 -11.72
C GLN A 274 -21.65 4.84 -10.80
N GLU A 275 -21.50 5.05 -9.49
CA GLU A 275 -22.62 5.14 -8.52
C GLU A 275 -23.70 6.15 -8.93
N GLY A 276 -23.32 7.20 -9.67
CA GLY A 276 -24.27 8.20 -10.19
C GLY A 276 -25.06 7.74 -11.42
N SER A 277 -24.72 6.60 -12.02
CA SER A 277 -25.43 6.06 -13.17
C SER A 277 -26.74 5.38 -12.75
N PRO A 278 -27.85 5.60 -13.48
CA PRO A 278 -29.09 4.83 -13.27
C PRO A 278 -28.93 3.32 -13.50
N GLN A 279 -27.91 2.89 -14.24
CA GLN A 279 -27.60 1.49 -14.54
C GLN A 279 -26.57 0.89 -13.58
N PHE A 280 -26.16 1.63 -12.54
CA PHE A 280 -25.22 1.13 -11.56
C PHE A 280 -25.78 -0.12 -10.85
N GLY A 281 -24.99 -1.18 -10.78
CA GLY A 281 -25.40 -2.44 -10.17
C GLY A 281 -26.32 -3.30 -11.04
N GLN A 282 -26.68 -2.87 -12.25
CA GLN A 282 -27.67 -3.57 -13.09
C GLN A 282 -27.18 -4.94 -13.57
N TYR A 283 -25.89 -5.04 -13.93
CA TYR A 283 -25.30 -6.25 -14.52
C TYR A 283 -24.54 -7.09 -13.49
N GLU A 284 -23.77 -6.42 -12.63
CA GLU A 284 -23.06 -7.00 -11.49
C GLU A 284 -23.27 -6.10 -10.28
N SER A 285 -23.39 -6.70 -9.09
CA SER A 285 -23.53 -5.94 -7.85
C SER A 285 -22.38 -4.94 -7.69
N GLY A 286 -22.70 -3.66 -7.50
CA GLY A 286 -21.71 -2.59 -7.36
C GLY A 286 -20.82 -2.34 -8.58
N ASN A 287 -21.21 -2.86 -9.76
CA ASN A 287 -20.35 -2.90 -10.95
C ASN A 287 -19.01 -3.62 -10.74
N GLU A 288 -18.92 -4.54 -9.79
CA GLU A 288 -17.70 -5.30 -9.49
C GLU A 288 -17.78 -6.73 -10.03
N LEU A 289 -16.76 -7.11 -10.80
CA LEU A 289 -16.56 -8.45 -11.35
C LEU A 289 -15.26 -9.05 -10.78
N TRP A 290 -15.32 -10.29 -10.31
CA TRP A 290 -14.18 -10.97 -9.66
C TRP A 290 -13.36 -11.81 -10.64
N PHE A 291 -12.12 -12.12 -10.28
CA PHE A 291 -11.19 -12.90 -11.11
C PHE A 291 -11.74 -14.27 -11.57
N PRO A 292 -12.36 -15.10 -10.72
CA PRO A 292 -12.99 -16.34 -11.19
C PRO A 292 -14.05 -16.11 -12.27
N GLN A 293 -14.84 -15.03 -12.15
CA GLN A 293 -15.90 -14.70 -13.11
C GLN A 293 -15.32 -14.17 -14.43
N LEU A 294 -14.33 -13.27 -14.36
CA LEU A 294 -13.61 -12.79 -15.55
C LEU A 294 -12.90 -13.96 -16.25
N SER A 295 -12.24 -14.83 -15.50
CA SER A 295 -11.56 -16.00 -16.04
C SER A 295 -12.54 -16.95 -16.74
N ALA A 296 -13.69 -17.25 -16.13
CA ALA A 296 -14.74 -18.05 -16.75
C ALA A 296 -15.28 -17.42 -18.05
N TYR A 297 -15.56 -16.11 -18.03
CA TYR A 297 -16.00 -15.37 -19.22
C TYR A 297 -14.95 -15.42 -20.34
N LEU A 298 -13.69 -15.18 -20.03
CA LEU A 298 -12.63 -15.18 -21.04
C LEU A 298 -12.38 -16.59 -21.61
N ARG A 299 -12.51 -17.65 -20.81
CA ARG A 299 -12.48 -19.03 -21.31
C ARG A 299 -13.65 -19.31 -22.25
N GLU A 300 -14.83 -18.76 -21.96
CA GLU A 300 -15.99 -18.89 -22.84
C GLU A 300 -15.78 -18.15 -24.18
N VAL A 301 -15.26 -16.92 -24.15
CA VAL A 301 -15.05 -16.09 -25.33
C VAL A 301 -13.92 -16.61 -26.21
N TYR A 302 -12.75 -16.89 -25.62
CA TYR A 302 -11.53 -17.25 -26.35
C TYR A 302 -11.35 -18.76 -26.55
N LYS A 303 -12.16 -19.59 -25.88
CA LYS A 303 -12.02 -21.07 -25.87
C LYS A 303 -10.66 -21.57 -25.36
N GLU A 304 -9.95 -20.72 -24.61
CA GLU A 304 -8.69 -21.03 -23.95
C GLU A 304 -8.55 -20.22 -22.65
N ASP A 305 -7.68 -20.66 -21.73
CA ASP A 305 -7.39 -19.95 -20.49
C ASP A 305 -6.44 -18.76 -20.71
N VAL A 306 -6.88 -17.75 -21.46
CA VAL A 306 -6.10 -16.53 -21.71
C VAL A 306 -5.82 -15.74 -20.44
N PHE A 307 -6.72 -15.81 -19.45
CA PHE A 307 -6.53 -15.08 -18.19
C PHE A 307 -5.31 -15.60 -17.43
N GLY A 308 -5.27 -16.92 -17.19
CA GLY A 308 -4.13 -17.55 -16.52
C GLY A 308 -2.84 -17.57 -17.35
N LYS A 309 -2.94 -17.79 -18.66
CA LYS A 309 -1.76 -17.99 -19.52
C LYS A 309 -1.14 -16.71 -20.09
N LYS A 310 -1.93 -15.65 -20.29
CA LYS A 310 -1.48 -14.41 -20.97
C LYS A 310 -1.58 -13.20 -20.05
N ILE A 311 -2.70 -13.00 -19.36
CA ILE A 311 -2.96 -11.77 -18.59
C ILE A 311 -2.27 -11.77 -17.22
N LEU A 312 -2.46 -12.80 -16.39
CA LEU A 312 -1.86 -12.85 -15.05
C LEU A 312 -0.32 -12.76 -15.06
N PRO A 313 0.42 -13.41 -15.99
CA PRO A 313 1.87 -13.26 -16.07
C PRO A 313 2.30 -11.82 -16.34
N GLN A 314 1.58 -11.09 -17.20
CA GLN A 314 1.85 -9.67 -17.44
C GLN A 314 1.58 -8.81 -16.21
N ILE A 315 0.48 -9.06 -15.48
CA ILE A 315 0.19 -8.38 -14.21
C ILE A 315 1.33 -8.61 -13.20
N GLY A 316 1.77 -9.86 -13.02
CA GLY A 316 2.89 -10.19 -12.15
C GLY A 316 4.17 -9.48 -12.57
N ASN A 317 4.51 -9.48 -13.85
CA ASN A 317 5.68 -8.79 -14.39
C ASN A 317 5.62 -7.27 -14.15
N ILE A 318 4.46 -6.63 -14.34
CA ILE A 318 4.27 -5.20 -14.05
C ILE A 318 4.55 -4.91 -12.57
N ILE A 319 3.96 -5.69 -11.65
CA ILE A 319 4.18 -5.53 -10.20
C ILE A 319 5.67 -5.69 -9.84
N LEU A 320 6.35 -6.66 -10.45
CA LEU A 320 7.78 -6.88 -10.22
C LEU A 320 8.60 -5.71 -10.75
N ARG A 321 8.41 -5.29 -12.01
CA ARG A 321 9.17 -4.19 -12.63
C ARG A 321 9.04 -2.89 -11.85
N THR A 322 7.83 -2.52 -11.45
CA THR A 322 7.59 -1.27 -10.71
C THR A 322 8.23 -1.28 -9.33
N LEU A 323 8.15 -2.38 -8.58
CA LEU A 323 8.72 -2.49 -7.24
C LEU A 323 10.24 -2.69 -7.26
N LEU A 324 10.77 -3.43 -8.24
CA LEU A 324 12.22 -3.62 -8.39
C LEU A 324 12.93 -2.34 -8.87
N THR A 325 12.27 -1.53 -9.72
CA THR A 325 12.77 -0.17 -10.06
C THR A 325 12.97 0.68 -8.81
N MET A 326 12.13 0.50 -7.79
CA MET A 326 12.20 1.25 -6.53
C MET A 326 13.08 0.57 -5.47
N LYS A 327 13.74 -0.56 -5.77
CA LYS A 327 14.46 -1.36 -4.78
C LYS A 327 15.51 -0.56 -4.01
N GLY A 328 16.36 0.20 -4.70
CA GLY A 328 17.38 1.02 -4.05
C GLY A 328 16.82 2.09 -3.12
N GLU A 329 15.58 2.53 -3.32
CA GLU A 329 14.93 3.54 -2.47
C GLU A 329 14.09 2.96 -1.33
N LEU A 330 13.49 1.78 -1.54
CA LEU A 330 12.56 1.16 -0.59
C LEU A 330 13.20 0.05 0.23
N GLU A 331 14.42 -0.40 -0.09
CA GLU A 331 15.07 -1.45 0.69
C GLU A 331 15.34 -0.99 2.13
N VAL A 332 14.93 -1.83 3.08
CA VAL A 332 15.24 -1.66 4.50
C VAL A 332 16.48 -2.47 4.81
N LEU A 333 17.58 -1.79 5.14
CA LEU A 333 18.85 -2.44 5.42
C LEU A 333 18.75 -3.43 6.60
N PRO A 334 19.51 -4.55 6.58
CA PRO A 334 19.39 -5.61 7.59
C PRO A 334 19.59 -5.16 9.04
N ASP A 335 20.46 -4.18 9.26
CA ASP A 335 20.87 -3.62 10.55
C ASP A 335 19.82 -2.70 11.17
N MET A 336 18.90 -2.15 10.37
CA MET A 336 17.82 -1.29 10.84
C MET A 336 16.99 -1.97 11.94
N PRO A 337 16.62 -1.24 13.02
CA PRO A 337 15.88 -1.81 14.15
C PRO A 337 14.39 -2.00 13.87
N TYR A 338 13.96 -1.75 12.62
CA TYR A 338 12.61 -1.97 12.16
C TYR A 338 12.61 -2.73 10.82
N LYS A 339 11.45 -3.26 10.49
CA LYS A 339 11.10 -3.88 9.22
C LYS A 339 9.86 -3.17 8.66
N CYS A 340 9.67 -3.23 7.36
CA CYS A 340 8.56 -2.58 6.69
C CYS A 340 7.75 -3.59 5.88
N PHE A 341 6.44 -3.38 5.87
CA PHE A 341 5.53 -4.02 4.96
C PHE A 341 4.61 -2.95 4.37
N GLN A 342 4.08 -3.16 3.17
CA GLN A 342 3.12 -2.21 2.59
C GLN A 342 2.22 -2.90 1.56
N LEU A 343 0.92 -2.62 1.66
CA LEU A 343 -0.06 -3.01 0.65
C LEU A 343 -0.19 -1.90 -0.41
N PHE A 344 -0.20 -2.29 -1.68
CA PHE A 344 -0.38 -1.44 -2.84
C PHE A 344 -1.59 -1.91 -3.65
N GLY A 345 -2.32 -0.98 -4.26
CA GLY A 345 -3.37 -1.29 -5.23
C GLY A 345 -2.92 -0.90 -6.62
N TYR A 346 -2.78 -1.88 -7.50
CA TYR A 346 -2.45 -1.67 -8.90
C TYR A 346 -3.72 -1.55 -9.71
N ASP A 347 -3.85 -0.46 -10.45
CA ASP A 347 -4.97 -0.22 -11.37
C ASP A 347 -4.44 -0.42 -12.77
N LEU A 348 -5.03 -1.38 -13.47
CA LEU A 348 -4.56 -1.92 -14.74
C LEU A 348 -5.70 -1.86 -15.75
N ILE A 349 -5.36 -1.84 -17.03
CA ILE A 349 -6.32 -2.03 -18.12
C ILE A 349 -5.79 -3.07 -19.09
N ILE A 350 -6.70 -3.81 -19.71
CA ILE A 350 -6.38 -4.84 -20.70
C ILE A 350 -6.91 -4.32 -22.03
N ASP A 351 -6.10 -4.38 -23.09
CA ASP A 351 -6.56 -4.05 -24.44
C ASP A 351 -7.22 -5.25 -25.16
N GLU A 352 -7.82 -5.01 -26.31
CA GLU A 352 -8.46 -6.07 -27.11
C GLU A 352 -7.46 -7.16 -27.60
N GLN A 353 -6.16 -6.85 -27.62
CA GLN A 353 -5.07 -7.77 -27.93
C GLN A 353 -4.56 -8.56 -26.70
N LEU A 354 -5.17 -8.37 -25.52
CA LEU A 354 -4.80 -9.00 -24.25
C LEU A 354 -3.47 -8.51 -23.66
N ASN A 355 -2.99 -7.34 -24.08
CA ASN A 355 -1.87 -6.66 -23.44
C ASN A 355 -2.36 -5.94 -22.18
N VAL A 356 -1.55 -5.97 -21.12
CA VAL A 356 -1.87 -5.36 -19.83
C VAL A 356 -1.08 -4.07 -19.66
N PHE A 357 -1.77 -3.00 -19.29
CA PHE A 357 -1.20 -1.67 -19.09
C PHE A 357 -1.43 -1.16 -17.67
N LEU A 358 -0.38 -0.63 -17.05
CA LEU A 358 -0.45 0.07 -15.77
C LEU A 358 -1.04 1.47 -15.91
N LEU A 359 -2.09 1.77 -15.15
CA LEU A 359 -2.73 3.09 -15.11
C LEU A 359 -2.29 3.93 -13.91
N GLU A 360 -2.27 3.32 -12.73
CA GLU A 360 -1.83 3.93 -11.47
C GLU A 360 -1.49 2.89 -10.39
N ILE A 361 -0.71 3.32 -9.39
CA ILE A 361 -0.43 2.55 -8.17
C ILE A 361 -0.90 3.35 -6.97
N ASN A 362 -1.74 2.74 -6.15
CA ASN A 362 -2.34 3.31 -4.94
C ASN A 362 -1.57 2.83 -3.71
N GLY A 363 -1.00 3.76 -2.94
CA GLY A 363 -0.20 3.42 -1.75
C GLY A 363 -0.98 3.15 -0.48
N SER A 364 -2.27 3.48 -0.48
CA SER A 364 -3.23 3.23 0.61
C SER A 364 -4.52 2.71 -0.04
N PRO A 365 -4.49 1.51 -0.64
CA PRO A 365 -5.57 1.05 -1.49
C PRO A 365 -6.81 0.70 -0.68
N GLY A 366 -7.99 1.04 -1.22
CA GLY A 366 -9.21 0.38 -0.83
C GLY A 366 -9.17 -1.11 -1.24
N VAL A 367 -9.67 -1.97 -0.36
CA VAL A 367 -9.92 -3.39 -0.65
C VAL A 367 -11.43 -3.59 -0.67
N ALA A 368 -11.94 -4.33 -1.65
CA ALA A 368 -13.37 -4.63 -1.72
C ALA A 368 -13.80 -5.41 -0.47
N THR A 369 -15.01 -5.13 0.05
CA THR A 369 -15.52 -5.70 1.31
C THR A 369 -15.38 -7.22 1.37
N LYS A 370 -15.64 -7.90 0.26
CA LYS A 370 -15.50 -9.36 0.10
C LYS A 370 -14.11 -9.88 0.46
N TYR A 371 -13.06 -9.12 0.16
CA TYR A 371 -11.67 -9.54 0.33
C TYR A 371 -10.92 -8.78 1.43
N LEU A 372 -11.54 -7.80 2.10
CA LEU A 372 -10.90 -7.02 3.15
C LEU A 372 -10.36 -7.91 4.28
N HIS A 373 -11.21 -8.76 4.85
CA HIS A 373 -10.83 -9.68 5.92
C HIS A 373 -9.70 -10.65 5.53
N PRO A 374 -9.79 -11.43 4.42
CA PRO A 374 -8.72 -12.36 4.05
C PRO A 374 -7.42 -11.66 3.63
N VAL A 375 -7.46 -10.50 2.97
CA VAL A 375 -6.23 -9.74 2.65
C VAL A 375 -5.49 -9.36 3.92
N VAL A 376 -6.20 -8.86 4.93
CA VAL A 376 -5.58 -8.48 6.21
C VAL A 376 -5.05 -9.70 6.96
N LYS A 377 -5.85 -10.77 7.02
CA LYS A 377 -5.46 -12.01 7.69
C LYS A 377 -4.17 -12.59 7.11
N GLU A 378 -4.10 -12.72 5.78
CA GLU A 378 -2.91 -13.23 5.10
C GLU A 378 -1.72 -12.27 5.23
N THR A 379 -1.95 -10.96 5.26
CA THR A 379 -0.89 -9.97 5.50
C THR A 379 -0.24 -10.19 6.88
N LEU A 380 -1.05 -10.30 7.93
CA LEU A 380 -0.56 -10.54 9.30
C LEU A 380 0.15 -11.89 9.44
N ALA A 381 -0.35 -12.92 8.77
CA ALA A 381 0.27 -14.24 8.71
C ALA A 381 1.67 -14.17 8.08
N ILE A 382 1.81 -13.53 6.91
CA ILE A 382 3.10 -13.38 6.23
C ILE A 382 4.07 -12.52 7.05
N VAL A 383 3.59 -11.44 7.69
CA VAL A 383 4.41 -10.63 8.62
C VAL A 383 4.92 -11.48 9.79
N SER A 384 4.12 -12.42 10.27
CA SER A 384 4.48 -13.35 11.35
C SER A 384 5.40 -14.51 10.92
N GLY A 385 5.68 -14.65 9.62
CA GLY A 385 6.63 -15.64 9.09
C GLY A 385 6.02 -16.73 8.20
N ASP A 386 4.72 -16.68 7.90
CA ASP A 386 4.11 -17.65 7.01
C ASP A 386 4.69 -17.59 5.60
N VAL A 387 4.79 -18.76 4.97
CA VAL A 387 5.32 -18.92 3.62
C VAL A 387 4.16 -18.93 2.62
N ALA A 388 4.16 -17.97 1.70
CA ALA A 388 3.22 -17.95 0.59
C ALA A 388 3.62 -18.91 -0.53
N LEU A 389 2.61 -19.42 -1.24
CA LEU A 389 2.81 -20.20 -2.47
C LEU A 389 3.37 -19.32 -3.59
N ARG A 390 3.99 -19.93 -4.61
CA ARG A 390 4.47 -19.22 -5.80
C ARG A 390 3.56 -19.34 -7.02
N VAL A 391 2.55 -20.21 -6.97
CA VAL A 391 1.61 -20.43 -8.08
C VAL A 391 0.44 -19.47 -7.93
N TRP A 392 0.18 -18.67 -8.96
CA TRP A 392 -0.97 -17.77 -9.00
C TRP A 392 -2.21 -18.52 -9.47
N ASP A 393 -3.02 -18.97 -8.52
CA ASP A 393 -4.30 -19.63 -8.75
C ASP A 393 -5.47 -18.72 -8.36
N VAL A 394 -6.27 -18.34 -9.36
CA VAL A 394 -7.41 -17.43 -9.21
C VAL A 394 -8.61 -18.06 -8.50
N ASP A 395 -8.59 -19.36 -8.23
CA ASP A 395 -9.62 -20.03 -7.45
C ASP A 395 -9.27 -20.07 -5.95
N THR A 396 -8.05 -19.66 -5.59
CA THR A 396 -7.61 -19.51 -4.19
C THR A 396 -7.75 -18.05 -3.72
N VAL A 397 -7.89 -17.83 -2.41
CA VAL A 397 -7.99 -16.49 -1.81
C VAL A 397 -6.83 -16.28 -0.84
N ARG A 398 -5.66 -15.89 -1.37
CA ARG A 398 -4.42 -15.73 -0.60
C ARG A 398 -3.39 -14.86 -1.31
N PHE A 399 -2.30 -14.51 -0.61
CA PHE A 399 -1.13 -13.96 -1.29
C PHE A 399 -0.30 -15.06 -1.94
N VAL A 400 0.29 -14.73 -3.08
CA VAL A 400 1.28 -15.53 -3.80
C VAL A 400 2.58 -14.74 -3.89
N LYS A 401 3.71 -15.40 -3.62
CA LYS A 401 5.04 -14.81 -3.71
C LYS A 401 5.48 -14.76 -5.17
N LEU A 402 5.65 -13.54 -5.69
CA LEU A 402 6.14 -13.31 -7.04
C LEU A 402 7.67 -13.31 -7.10
N TRP A 403 8.31 -12.74 -6.07
CA TRP A 403 9.77 -12.60 -6.02
C TRP A 403 10.26 -12.46 -4.57
N GLY A 404 11.49 -12.88 -4.30
CA GLY A 404 12.19 -12.64 -3.05
C GLY A 404 13.70 -12.56 -3.22
N VAL A 405 14.39 -12.16 -2.15
CA VAL A 405 15.86 -12.05 -2.16
C VAL A 405 16.48 -13.41 -2.50
N GLY A 406 17.21 -13.47 -3.61
CA GLY A 406 17.83 -14.69 -4.15
C GLY A 406 17.18 -15.21 -5.43
N ASP A 407 15.97 -14.75 -5.77
CA ASP A 407 15.35 -15.04 -7.06
C ASP A 407 16.04 -14.26 -8.19
N ALA A 408 16.07 -14.83 -9.39
CA ALA A 408 16.53 -14.11 -10.58
C ALA A 408 15.63 -12.89 -10.85
N PHE A 409 16.23 -11.82 -11.37
CA PHE A 409 15.45 -10.69 -11.86
C PHE A 409 14.66 -11.11 -13.11
N PRO A 410 13.39 -10.70 -13.24
CA PRO A 410 12.62 -10.96 -14.45
C PRO A 410 13.22 -10.26 -15.66
N ASP A 411 13.05 -10.84 -16.84
CA ASP A 411 13.56 -10.28 -18.10
C ASP A 411 13.10 -8.82 -18.28
N GLY A 412 14.04 -7.93 -18.58
CA GLY A 412 13.80 -6.50 -18.76
C GLY A 412 13.72 -5.67 -17.47
N ALA A 413 13.66 -6.28 -16.28
CA ALA A 413 14.00 -5.56 -15.06
C ALA A 413 15.52 -5.38 -15.04
N ALA A 414 15.99 -4.17 -15.37
CA ALA A 414 17.41 -3.87 -15.46
C ALA A 414 18.16 -4.42 -14.22
N ARG A 415 19.34 -5.01 -14.46
CA ARG A 415 20.35 -5.22 -13.43
C ARG A 415 20.81 -3.82 -12.99
N MET A 416 20.06 -3.19 -12.09
CA MET A 416 20.46 -1.91 -11.48
C MET A 416 21.42 -2.17 -10.33
#